data_AF-A0A6J5EQC3-F1
#
_entry.id   AF-A0A6J5EQC3-F1
#
_cell.length_a   1.000
_cell.length_b   1.000
_cell.length_c   1.000
_cell.angle_alpha   90.00
_cell.angle_beta   90.00
_cell.angle_gamma   90.00
#
_symmetry.space_group_name_H-M   'P 1'
#
loop_
_entity.id
_entity.type
_entity.pdbx_description
1 polymer ?
#
loop_
_entity_poly.entity_id
_entity_poly.type
_entity_poly.pdbx_seq_one_letter_code
_entity_poly.pdbx_strand_id
1 'polypeptide(L)'
;MPHNIPASVVTDTFSLARISAFHAFFKAENQAQCLGALVWHQSVAAAMWPLICLVEISLRNRLHVGLSRMYAAAWYAGARNSMPLQTKLQSRADELLSATDAAGNARIGCPDDFVAAMSFGFWVEVLRQVHVNRRYRLVEAIFPNYGPLKDKKLWADAAKTWIPLLRRLERHKRVRDQIGHHTPLWNIKYTVRETEPPRVPKSPGAMMLALRQEVSSLRQTLLDMDVSLARLWDGTFFQQAFLQLTTTNGLYYYMYHTADSGKVLRPFRETRYLSIAELQASGVPRLV
;
A
#
# COMPACT_ATOMS: atom_id res chain seq x y z
N MET A 1 -0.37 -11.87 -21.31
CA MET A 1 -1.21 -13.02 -20.94
C MET A 1 -1.24 -13.99 -22.11
N PRO A 2 -1.12 -15.30 -21.90
CA PRO A 2 -1.30 -16.28 -22.96
C PRO A 2 -2.73 -16.17 -23.50
N HIS A 3 -2.85 -16.00 -24.80
CA HIS A 3 -4.14 -15.91 -25.49
C HIS A 3 -4.78 -17.31 -25.46
N ASN A 4 -6.02 -17.43 -24.96
CA ASN A 4 -6.80 -18.67 -24.72
C ASN A 4 -6.55 -19.42 -23.40
N ILE A 5 -6.85 -18.80 -22.25
CA ILE A 5 -7.14 -19.57 -21.03
C ILE A 5 -8.61 -20.01 -21.10
N PRO A 6 -8.93 -21.31 -21.16
CA PRO A 6 -10.31 -21.80 -21.15
C PRO A 6 -11.04 -21.32 -19.89
N ALA A 7 -12.32 -20.94 -20.02
CA ALA A 7 -13.11 -20.47 -18.89
C ALA A 7 -13.20 -21.49 -17.74
N SER A 8 -13.14 -22.79 -18.06
CA SER A 8 -13.10 -23.88 -17.08
C SER A 8 -11.89 -23.81 -16.14
N VAL A 9 -10.72 -23.39 -16.63
CA VAL A 9 -9.51 -23.27 -15.79
C VAL A 9 -9.73 -22.27 -14.65
N VAL A 10 -10.52 -21.22 -14.87
CA VAL A 10 -10.80 -20.21 -13.84
C VAL A 10 -11.78 -20.73 -12.80
N THR A 11 -12.84 -21.42 -13.22
CA THR A 11 -13.82 -22.02 -12.31
C THR A 11 -13.24 -23.17 -11.49
N ASP A 12 -12.28 -23.89 -12.06
CA ASP A 12 -11.65 -25.04 -11.41
C ASP A 12 -10.49 -24.61 -10.48
N THR A 13 -9.88 -23.45 -10.74
CA THR A 13 -8.75 -22.92 -9.93
C THR A 13 -9.20 -22.01 -8.80
N PHE A 14 -10.25 -21.21 -8.99
CA PHE A 14 -10.74 -20.28 -7.97
C PHE A 14 -12.03 -20.78 -7.33
N SER A 15 -12.15 -20.60 -6.01
CA SER A 15 -13.39 -20.96 -5.32
C SER A 15 -14.58 -20.18 -5.89
N LEU A 16 -15.73 -20.86 -6.00
CA LEU A 16 -16.99 -20.25 -6.43
C LEU A 16 -17.32 -18.98 -5.63
N ALA A 17 -17.05 -18.99 -4.32
CA ALA A 17 -17.26 -17.82 -3.46
C ALA A 17 -16.46 -16.58 -3.92
N ARG A 18 -15.20 -16.78 -4.35
CA ARG A 18 -14.36 -15.68 -4.84
C ARG A 18 -14.86 -15.14 -6.17
N ILE A 19 -15.23 -16.03 -7.09
CA ILE A 19 -15.78 -15.65 -8.41
C ILE A 19 -17.10 -14.90 -8.23
N SER A 20 -18.01 -15.39 -7.39
CA SER A 20 -19.30 -14.75 -7.10
C SER A 20 -19.15 -13.35 -6.51
N ALA A 21 -18.15 -13.12 -5.65
CA ALA A 21 -17.87 -11.80 -5.10
C ALA A 21 -17.44 -10.79 -6.19
N PHE A 22 -16.58 -11.22 -7.14
CA PHE A 22 -16.19 -10.39 -8.27
C PHE A 22 -17.35 -10.13 -9.22
N HIS A 23 -18.13 -11.17 -9.54
CA HIS A 23 -19.33 -11.02 -10.37
C HIS A 23 -20.31 -10.00 -9.78
N ALA A 24 -20.62 -10.10 -8.50
CA ALA A 24 -21.53 -9.19 -7.80
C ALA A 24 -20.98 -7.75 -7.73
N PHE A 25 -19.70 -7.58 -7.38
CA PHE A 25 -19.11 -6.25 -7.20
C PHE A 25 -18.94 -5.49 -8.52
N PHE A 26 -18.48 -6.17 -9.58
CA PHE A 26 -18.23 -5.55 -10.89
C PHE A 26 -19.43 -5.59 -11.83
N LYS A 27 -20.54 -6.23 -11.42
CA LYS A 27 -21.72 -6.46 -12.27
C LYS A 27 -21.34 -7.14 -13.59
N ALA A 28 -20.46 -8.12 -13.53
CA ALA A 28 -20.06 -8.89 -14.70
C ALA A 28 -21.25 -9.69 -15.23
N GLU A 29 -21.43 -9.75 -16.54
CA GLU A 29 -22.53 -10.48 -17.20
C GLU A 29 -22.13 -11.92 -17.54
N ASN A 30 -20.83 -12.18 -17.66
CA ASN A 30 -20.31 -13.48 -18.03
C ASN A 30 -18.95 -13.76 -17.36
N GLN A 31 -18.50 -15.02 -17.46
CA GLN A 31 -17.25 -15.48 -16.85
C GLN A 31 -16.01 -14.74 -17.38
N ALA A 32 -15.99 -14.37 -18.67
CA ALA A 32 -14.86 -13.66 -19.27
C ALA A 32 -14.71 -12.24 -18.69
N GLN A 33 -15.82 -11.53 -18.45
CA GLN A 33 -15.83 -10.23 -17.77
C GLN A 33 -15.38 -10.36 -16.31
N CYS A 34 -15.83 -11.40 -15.61
CA CYS A 34 -15.42 -11.66 -14.22
C CYS A 34 -13.90 -11.92 -14.13
N LEU A 35 -13.36 -12.75 -15.03
CA LEU A 35 -11.92 -12.97 -15.16
C LEU A 35 -11.18 -11.66 -15.47
N GLY A 36 -11.72 -10.84 -16.38
CA GLY A 36 -11.16 -9.53 -16.69
C GLY A 36 -11.06 -8.62 -15.48
N ALA A 37 -12.13 -8.53 -14.69
CA ALA A 37 -12.13 -7.77 -13.45
C ALA A 37 -11.11 -8.31 -12.42
N LEU A 38 -10.94 -9.63 -12.33
CA LEU A 38 -9.94 -10.27 -11.46
C LEU A 38 -8.52 -9.93 -11.90
N VAL A 39 -8.21 -10.04 -13.19
CA VAL A 39 -6.88 -9.72 -13.72
C VAL A 39 -6.60 -8.22 -13.61
N TRP A 40 -7.59 -7.36 -13.87
CA TRP A 40 -7.48 -5.91 -13.63
C TRP A 40 -7.16 -5.62 -12.17
N HIS A 41 -7.87 -6.25 -11.23
CA HIS A 41 -7.64 -6.11 -9.79
C HIS A 41 -6.21 -6.48 -9.39
N GLN A 42 -5.67 -7.59 -9.91
CA GLN A 42 -4.26 -7.96 -9.69
C GLN A 42 -3.29 -6.98 -10.34
N SER A 43 -3.60 -6.47 -11.53
CA SER A 43 -2.77 -5.49 -12.24
C SER A 43 -2.67 -4.17 -11.47
N VAL A 44 -3.78 -3.71 -10.90
CA VAL A 44 -3.81 -2.53 -10.02
C VAL A 44 -2.95 -2.76 -8.78
N ALA A 45 -3.10 -3.92 -8.12
CA ALA A 45 -2.30 -4.27 -6.95
C ALA A 45 -0.80 -4.28 -7.26
N ALA A 46 -0.41 -4.88 -8.40
CA ALA A 46 0.97 -4.92 -8.86
C ALA A 46 1.53 -3.51 -9.16
N ALA A 47 0.74 -2.64 -9.77
CA ALA A 47 1.14 -1.26 -10.06
C ALA A 47 1.35 -0.42 -8.78
N MET A 48 0.60 -0.70 -7.71
CA MET A 48 0.77 -0.02 -6.41
C MET A 48 1.97 -0.52 -5.60
N TRP A 49 2.39 -1.78 -5.83
CA TRP A 49 3.32 -2.48 -4.95
C TRP A 49 4.66 -1.75 -4.75
N PRO A 50 5.32 -1.20 -5.79
CA PRO A 50 6.60 -0.49 -5.61
C PRO A 50 6.50 0.72 -4.67
N LEU A 51 5.40 1.47 -4.73
CA LEU A 51 5.18 2.62 -3.85
C LEU A 51 5.03 2.18 -2.38
N ILE A 52 4.31 1.08 -2.15
CA ILE A 52 4.13 0.51 -0.81
C ILE A 52 5.48 0.05 -0.24
N CYS A 53 6.27 -0.69 -1.03
CA CYS A 53 7.61 -1.11 -0.64
C CYS A 53 8.51 0.08 -0.31
N LEU A 54 8.46 1.13 -1.13
CA LEU A 54 9.27 2.33 -0.91
C LEU A 54 8.91 3.02 0.42
N VAL A 55 7.62 3.17 0.73
CA VAL A 55 7.16 3.70 2.02
C VAL A 55 7.62 2.80 3.17
N GLU A 56 7.42 1.48 3.05
CA GLU A 56 7.77 0.53 4.10
C GLU A 56 9.28 0.56 4.40
N ILE A 57 10.13 0.39 3.39
CA ILE A 57 11.60 0.39 3.55
C ILE A 57 12.08 1.71 4.13
N SER A 58 11.65 2.84 3.56
CA SER A 58 12.05 4.17 4.02
C SER A 58 11.63 4.42 5.46
N LEU A 59 10.40 4.03 5.83
CA LEU A 59 9.88 4.17 7.18
C LEU A 59 10.73 3.38 8.19
N ARG A 60 11.04 2.12 7.88
CA ARG A 60 11.81 1.22 8.76
C ARG A 60 13.19 1.78 9.05
N ASN A 61 13.93 2.15 8.01
CA ASN A 61 15.28 2.67 8.14
C ASN A 61 15.29 3.98 8.94
N ARG A 62 14.36 4.90 8.63
CA ARG A 62 14.29 6.18 9.34
C ARG A 62 13.83 6.02 10.79
N LEU A 63 12.88 5.11 11.06
CA LEU A 63 12.48 4.78 12.44
C LEU A 63 13.65 4.21 13.24
N HIS A 64 14.40 3.27 12.66
CA HIS A 64 15.58 2.72 13.32
C HIS A 64 16.57 3.82 13.69
N VAL A 65 16.95 4.68 12.74
CA VAL A 65 17.87 5.80 13.00
C VAL A 65 17.33 6.77 14.06
N GLY A 66 16.04 7.13 13.97
CA GLY A 66 15.39 8.03 14.93
C GLY A 66 15.37 7.46 16.35
N LEU A 67 15.00 6.18 16.50
CA LEU A 67 14.95 5.50 17.78
C LEU A 67 16.34 5.27 18.36
N SER A 68 17.33 4.90 17.54
CA SER A 68 18.72 4.70 17.96
C SER A 68 19.33 5.96 18.57
N ARG A 69 18.97 7.15 18.08
CA ARG A 69 19.38 8.45 18.65
C ARG A 69 18.72 8.78 19.98
N MET A 70 17.51 8.27 20.21
CA MET A 70 16.70 8.59 21.40
C MET A 70 16.91 7.62 22.56
N TYR A 71 17.41 6.42 22.22
CA TYR A 71 17.63 5.29 23.10
C TYR A 71 19.09 4.81 22.92
N ALA A 72 19.29 3.62 22.36
CA ALA A 72 20.60 3.08 21.98
C ALA A 72 20.49 2.40 20.61
N ALA A 73 21.60 2.05 19.96
CA ALA A 73 21.60 1.37 18.66
C ALA A 73 20.74 0.09 18.66
N ALA A 74 20.79 -0.67 19.76
CA ALA A 74 19.93 -1.84 20.02
C ALA A 74 18.71 -1.46 20.88
N TRP A 75 17.97 -0.41 20.50
CA TRP A 75 16.80 0.07 21.24
C TRP A 75 15.70 -1.00 21.43
N TYR A 76 15.74 -2.08 20.66
CA TYR A 76 14.80 -3.19 20.66
C TYR A 76 15.24 -4.38 21.54
N ALA A 77 16.44 -4.37 22.12
CA ALA A 77 17.03 -5.53 22.82
C ALA A 77 16.67 -5.68 24.31
N GLY A 78 15.72 -4.90 24.84
CA GLY A 78 15.28 -5.01 26.24
C GLY A 78 16.32 -4.62 27.30
N ALA A 79 17.43 -3.97 26.93
CA ALA A 79 18.46 -3.50 27.85
C ALA A 79 18.05 -2.22 28.60
N ARG A 80 18.86 -1.79 29.59
CA ARG A 80 18.60 -0.59 30.42
C ARG A 80 18.30 0.69 29.62
N ASN A 81 18.95 0.87 28.46
CA ASN A 81 18.78 2.04 27.58
C ASN A 81 17.88 1.76 26.36
N SER A 82 17.24 0.58 26.31
CA SER A 82 16.29 0.23 25.26
C SER A 82 14.96 0.96 25.44
N MET A 83 14.18 1.02 24.36
CA MET A 83 12.81 1.49 24.44
C MET A 83 12.00 0.49 25.28
N PRO A 84 11.17 0.95 26.24
CA PRO A 84 10.31 0.05 27.00
C PRO A 84 9.15 -0.42 26.12
N LEU A 85 9.35 -1.54 25.41
CA LEU A 85 8.32 -2.18 24.60
C LEU A 85 7.40 -3.03 25.48
N GLN A 86 6.12 -3.09 25.12
CA GLN A 86 5.18 -4.03 25.73
C GLN A 86 5.60 -5.48 25.47
N THR A 87 5.34 -6.38 26.41
CA THR A 87 5.80 -7.78 26.41
C THR A 87 5.59 -8.47 25.06
N LYS A 88 4.39 -8.39 24.47
CA LYS A 88 4.09 -9.03 23.18
C LYS A 88 4.95 -8.52 22.02
N LEU A 89 5.28 -7.22 22.01
CA LEU A 89 6.13 -6.64 20.98
C LEU A 89 7.61 -6.97 21.25
N GLN A 90 8.03 -6.94 22.52
CA GLN A 90 9.37 -7.33 22.94
C GLN A 90 9.64 -8.80 22.58
N SER A 91 8.73 -9.72 22.87
CA SER A 91 8.89 -11.15 22.54
C SER A 91 9.10 -11.40 21.04
N ARG A 92 8.50 -10.59 20.16
CA ARG A 92 8.73 -10.69 18.71
C ARG A 92 10.15 -10.27 18.33
N ALA A 93 10.67 -9.23 18.98
CA ALA A 93 12.05 -8.81 18.78
C ALA A 93 13.00 -9.89 19.31
N ASP A 94 12.75 -10.41 20.51
CA ASP A 94 13.57 -11.45 21.13
C ASP A 94 13.57 -12.75 20.32
N GLU A 95 12.41 -13.19 19.80
CA GLU A 95 12.28 -14.34 18.91
C GLU A 95 13.18 -14.21 17.68
N LEU A 96 13.20 -13.02 17.05
CA LEU A 96 14.07 -12.79 15.90
C LEU A 96 15.55 -12.75 16.30
N LEU A 97 15.90 -12.10 17.42
CA LEU A 97 17.28 -11.99 17.89
C LEU A 97 17.89 -13.32 18.32
N SER A 98 17.05 -14.23 18.83
CA SER A 98 17.43 -15.59 19.23
C SER A 98 17.36 -16.61 18.09
N ALA A 99 16.80 -16.24 16.95
CA ALA A 99 16.65 -17.15 15.82
C ALA A 99 18.02 -17.47 15.18
N THR A 100 18.24 -18.75 14.90
CA THR A 100 19.42 -19.27 14.21
C THR A 100 19.08 -19.85 12.83
N ASP A 101 20.05 -19.87 11.94
CA ASP A 101 19.94 -20.56 10.65
C ASP A 101 20.15 -22.08 10.80
N ALA A 102 20.07 -22.83 9.70
CA ALA A 102 20.26 -24.28 9.71
C ALA A 102 21.68 -24.71 10.12
N ALA A 103 22.66 -23.81 10.08
CA ALA A 103 24.03 -24.03 10.51
C ALA A 103 24.28 -23.58 11.96
N GLY A 104 23.26 -23.08 12.66
CA GLY A 104 23.35 -22.61 14.05
C GLY A 104 23.87 -21.18 14.20
N ASN A 105 24.08 -20.44 13.11
CA ASN A 105 24.50 -19.05 13.18
C ASN A 105 23.32 -18.14 13.53
N ALA A 106 23.55 -17.07 14.27
CA ALA A 106 22.54 -16.06 14.53
C ALA A 106 22.02 -15.46 13.21
N ARG A 107 20.70 -15.41 13.03
CA ARG A 107 20.09 -14.81 11.83
C ARG A 107 20.24 -13.30 11.78
N ILE A 108 20.48 -12.68 12.94
CA ILE A 108 20.68 -11.25 13.10
C ILE A 108 22.13 -11.03 13.52
N GLY A 109 22.97 -10.68 12.55
CA GLY A 109 24.38 -10.35 12.79
C GLY A 109 24.59 -8.86 13.09
N CYS A 110 23.71 -8.00 12.57
CA CYS A 110 23.78 -6.56 12.76
C CYS A 110 22.39 -5.90 12.88
N PRO A 111 22.33 -4.61 13.29
CA PRO A 111 21.06 -3.89 13.35
C PRO A 111 20.30 -3.82 12.03
N ASP A 112 21.00 -3.78 10.89
CA ASP A 112 20.34 -3.71 9.57
C ASP A 112 19.59 -5.01 9.25
N ASP A 113 20.09 -6.17 9.67
CA ASP A 113 19.39 -7.46 9.53
C ASP A 113 18.07 -7.44 10.31
N PHE A 114 18.09 -6.88 11.53
CA PHE A 114 16.88 -6.72 12.34
C PHE A 114 15.87 -5.80 11.63
N VAL A 115 16.34 -4.69 11.07
CA VAL A 115 15.49 -3.74 10.35
C VAL A 115 14.83 -4.36 9.12
N ALA A 116 15.60 -5.14 8.35
CA ALA A 116 15.12 -5.83 7.17
C ALA A 116 14.10 -6.94 7.50
N ALA A 117 14.34 -7.71 8.57
CA ALA A 117 13.51 -8.85 8.93
C ALA A 117 12.17 -8.47 9.59
N MET A 118 12.09 -7.32 10.27
CA MET A 118 10.88 -6.92 11.00
C MET A 118 9.76 -6.42 10.10
N SER A 119 8.56 -7.01 10.16
CA SER A 119 7.39 -6.65 9.35
C SER A 119 6.93 -5.18 9.51
N PHE A 120 6.23 -4.60 8.52
CA PHE A 120 5.59 -3.27 8.66
C PHE A 120 4.75 -3.16 9.96
N GLY A 121 3.99 -4.21 10.30
CA GLY A 121 3.16 -4.23 11.50
C GLY A 121 3.94 -4.03 12.80
N PHE A 122 5.18 -4.53 12.87
CA PHE A 122 6.06 -4.30 14.02
C PHE A 122 6.35 -2.80 14.19
N TRP A 123 6.76 -2.12 13.13
CA TRP A 123 7.12 -0.70 13.14
C TRP A 123 5.94 0.23 13.48
N VAL A 124 4.75 -0.09 12.99
CA VAL A 124 3.52 0.64 13.37
C VAL A 124 3.19 0.44 14.85
N GLU A 125 3.44 -0.76 15.40
CA GLU A 125 3.21 -1.04 16.83
C GLU A 125 4.28 -0.37 17.72
N VAL A 126 5.54 -0.30 17.28
CA VAL A 126 6.58 0.50 17.96
C VAL A 126 6.15 1.96 18.08
N LEU A 127 5.65 2.55 16.98
CA LEU A 127 5.16 3.93 17.00
C LEU A 127 4.08 4.13 18.07
N ARG A 128 3.09 3.23 18.19
CA ARG A 128 2.03 3.32 19.21
C ARG A 128 2.55 3.44 20.64
N GLN A 129 3.74 2.90 20.91
CA GLN A 129 4.35 2.86 22.24
C GLN A 129 5.31 4.03 22.50
N VAL A 130 5.49 4.93 21.53
CA VAL A 130 6.32 6.14 21.71
C VAL A 130 5.67 7.07 22.73
N HIS A 131 6.42 7.31 23.81
CA HIS A 131 5.99 8.18 24.89
C HIS A 131 5.72 9.61 24.39
N VAL A 132 4.71 10.27 24.95
CA VAL A 132 4.19 11.56 24.46
C VAL A 132 5.26 12.65 24.34
N ASN A 133 6.16 12.76 25.32
CA ASN A 133 7.26 13.73 25.34
C ASN A 133 8.34 13.51 24.26
N ARG A 134 8.32 12.36 23.58
CA ARG A 134 9.30 11.93 22.57
C ARG A 134 8.76 12.06 21.15
N ARG A 135 7.43 12.16 20.99
CA ARG A 135 6.76 12.17 19.68
C ARG A 135 7.23 13.29 18.77
N TYR A 136 7.34 14.52 19.28
CA TYR A 136 7.80 15.67 18.47
C TYR A 136 9.18 15.40 17.87
N ARG A 137 10.17 15.08 18.72
CA ARG A 137 11.56 14.84 18.29
C ARG A 137 11.68 13.65 17.34
N LEU A 138 10.91 12.59 17.59
CA LEU A 138 10.89 11.42 16.71
C LEU A 138 10.33 11.78 15.33
N VAL A 139 9.22 12.52 15.27
CA VAL A 139 8.61 12.92 14.00
C VAL A 139 9.46 13.96 13.28
N GLU A 140 10.11 14.88 13.99
CA GLU A 140 11.10 15.80 13.43
C GLU A 140 12.25 15.05 12.75
N ALA A 141 12.74 13.96 13.35
CA ALA A 141 13.79 13.14 12.75
C ALA A 141 13.31 12.33 11.54
N ILE A 142 12.10 11.77 11.59
CA ILE A 142 11.61 10.81 10.58
C ILE A 142 10.85 11.49 9.45
N PHE A 143 10.05 12.48 9.77
CA PHE A 143 9.16 13.20 8.85
C PHE A 143 9.38 14.71 8.93
N PRO A 144 10.59 15.21 8.63
CA PRO A 144 10.93 16.63 8.79
C PRO A 144 10.00 17.58 8.02
N ASN A 145 9.35 17.12 6.96
CA ASN A 145 8.43 17.92 6.15
C ASN A 145 6.95 17.77 6.56
N TYR A 146 6.66 17.01 7.63
CA TYR A 146 5.29 16.84 8.11
C TYR A 146 4.71 18.17 8.58
N GLY A 147 3.66 18.64 7.90
CA GLY A 147 3.08 19.98 8.09
C GLY A 147 2.89 20.41 9.56
N PRO A 148 2.34 19.56 10.44
CA PRO A 148 2.19 19.87 11.87
C PRO A 148 3.48 20.19 12.64
N LEU A 149 4.68 19.88 12.14
CA LEU A 149 5.93 20.28 12.78
C LEU A 149 6.17 21.80 12.75
N LYS A 150 5.53 22.52 11.81
CA LYS A 150 5.67 23.98 11.65
C LYS A 150 5.11 24.76 12.85
N ASP A 151 4.18 24.19 13.60
CA ASP A 151 3.63 24.78 14.81
C ASP A 151 3.87 23.87 16.02
N LYS A 152 4.87 24.21 16.83
CA LYS A 152 5.20 23.48 18.06
C LYS A 152 4.03 23.47 19.07
N LYS A 153 3.18 24.51 19.09
CA LYS A 153 2.04 24.57 20.03
C LYS A 153 0.98 23.51 19.71
N LEU A 154 0.85 23.14 18.43
CA LEU A 154 -0.08 22.11 17.97
C LEU A 154 0.21 20.74 18.61
N TRP A 155 1.44 20.48 19.02
CA TRP A 155 1.88 19.22 19.63
C TRP A 155 1.43 19.01 21.08
N ALA A 156 0.80 20.02 21.69
CA ALA A 156 0.00 19.82 22.90
C ALA A 156 -1.24 18.95 22.63
N ASP A 157 -1.74 18.91 21.39
CA ASP A 157 -2.91 18.15 20.98
C ASP A 157 -2.51 16.99 20.03
N ALA A 158 -2.49 15.78 20.59
CA ALA A 158 -2.16 14.57 19.84
C ALA A 158 -3.20 14.26 18.75
N ALA A 159 -4.46 14.71 18.88
CA ALA A 159 -5.51 14.48 17.89
C ALA A 159 -5.25 15.22 16.58
N LYS A 160 -4.49 16.32 16.64
CA LYS A 160 -4.14 17.15 15.47
C LYS A 160 -2.77 16.82 14.87
N THR A 161 -1.91 16.13 15.61
CA THR A 161 -0.51 15.89 15.22
C THR A 161 -0.21 14.40 15.04
N TRP A 162 -0.10 13.68 16.15
CA TRP A 162 0.38 12.30 16.23
C TRP A 162 -0.65 11.27 15.75
N ILE A 163 -1.90 11.40 16.19
CA ILE A 163 -2.96 10.43 15.89
C ILE A 163 -3.26 10.36 14.38
N PRO A 164 -3.36 11.47 13.63
CA PRO A 164 -3.55 11.43 12.18
C PRO A 164 -2.39 10.73 11.45
N LEU A 165 -1.15 11.03 11.82
CA LEU A 165 0.04 10.39 11.25
C LEU A 165 0.02 8.87 11.50
N LEU A 166 -0.23 8.46 12.74
CA LEU A 166 -0.30 7.05 13.10
C LEU A 166 -1.42 6.33 12.34
N ARG A 167 -2.63 6.91 12.28
CA ARG A 167 -3.77 6.35 11.52
C ARG A 167 -3.46 6.20 10.03
N ARG A 168 -2.72 7.14 9.45
CA ARG A 168 -2.26 7.09 8.05
C ARG A 168 -1.31 5.90 7.83
N LEU A 169 -0.30 5.72 8.68
CA LEU A 169 0.64 4.60 8.59
C LEU A 169 -0.04 3.25 8.83
N GLU A 170 -1.00 3.18 9.77
CA GLU A 170 -1.83 2.00 9.96
C GLU A 170 -2.68 1.67 8.73
N ARG A 171 -3.18 2.67 8.01
CA ARG A 171 -3.91 2.47 6.77
C ARG A 171 -3.00 1.91 5.68
N HIS A 172 -1.79 2.46 5.51
CA HIS A 172 -0.78 1.93 4.59
C HIS A 172 -0.47 0.46 4.89
N LYS A 173 -0.24 0.12 6.16
CA LYS A 173 -0.01 -1.26 6.61
C LYS A 173 -1.19 -2.17 6.27
N ARG A 174 -2.44 -1.72 6.48
CA ARG A 174 -3.64 -2.50 6.12
C ARG A 174 -3.73 -2.73 4.61
N VAL A 175 -3.48 -1.72 3.79
CA VAL A 175 -3.51 -1.83 2.31
C VAL A 175 -2.43 -2.78 1.81
N ARG A 176 -1.21 -2.66 2.35
CA ARG A 176 -0.09 -3.56 2.09
C ARG A 176 -0.46 -5.01 2.41
N ASP A 177 -1.04 -5.27 3.58
CA ASP A 177 -1.47 -6.62 3.96
C ASP A 177 -2.64 -7.11 3.10
N GLN A 178 -3.56 -6.24 2.68
CA GLN A 178 -4.63 -6.62 1.76
C GLN A 178 -4.07 -7.07 0.40
N ILE A 179 -3.09 -6.35 -0.15
CA ILE A 179 -2.43 -6.73 -1.41
C ILE A 179 -1.63 -8.02 -1.21
N GLY A 180 -0.81 -8.10 -0.16
CA GLY A 180 0.05 -9.26 0.10
C GLY A 180 -0.73 -10.56 0.38
N HIS A 181 -1.94 -10.47 0.92
CA HIS A 181 -2.83 -11.62 1.13
C HIS A 181 -3.87 -11.79 0.00
N HIS A 182 -3.72 -11.11 -1.13
CA HIS A 182 -4.66 -11.14 -2.26
C HIS A 182 -6.13 -10.91 -1.83
N THR A 183 -6.35 -10.06 -0.84
CA THR A 183 -7.67 -9.66 -0.35
C THR A 183 -8.32 -8.69 -1.35
N PRO A 184 -9.66 -8.64 -1.44
CA PRO A 184 -10.33 -7.68 -2.31
C PRO A 184 -9.98 -6.23 -2.00
N LEU A 185 -9.66 -5.46 -3.04
CA LEU A 185 -9.19 -4.07 -2.91
C LEU A 185 -10.36 -3.09 -2.65
N TRP A 186 -11.60 -3.49 -2.92
CA TRP A 186 -12.79 -2.72 -2.55
C TRP A 186 -13.06 -2.67 -1.04
N ASN A 187 -12.21 -3.30 -0.21
CA ASN A 187 -12.20 -3.11 1.24
C ASN A 187 -11.37 -1.91 1.69
N ILE A 188 -10.62 -1.26 0.77
CA ILE A 188 -9.87 -0.03 1.07
C ILE A 188 -10.88 1.12 1.23
N LYS A 189 -10.93 1.69 2.43
CA LYS A 189 -11.87 2.77 2.74
C LYS A 189 -11.43 4.10 2.13
N TYR A 190 -12.40 4.92 1.79
CA TYR A 190 -12.19 6.27 1.24
C TYR A 190 -13.12 7.29 1.90
N THR A 191 -12.77 8.56 1.76
CA THR A 191 -13.61 9.67 2.21
C THR A 191 -14.04 10.49 1.01
N VAL A 192 -15.33 10.80 0.88
CA VAL A 192 -15.82 11.66 -0.22
C VAL A 192 -15.41 13.10 0.04
N ARG A 193 -15.51 13.53 1.30
CA ARG A 193 -15.10 14.85 1.80
C ARG A 193 -14.23 14.64 3.04
N GLU A 194 -13.30 15.56 3.30
CA GLU A 194 -12.36 15.44 4.44
C GLU A 194 -13.06 15.34 5.80
N THR A 195 -14.24 15.92 5.93
CA THR A 195 -15.04 15.93 7.17
C THR A 195 -15.87 14.68 7.37
N GLU A 196 -15.96 13.80 6.38
CA GLU A 196 -16.82 12.62 6.43
C GLU A 196 -16.08 11.36 6.94
N PRO A 197 -16.79 10.43 7.62
CA PRO A 197 -16.20 9.17 8.03
C PRO A 197 -15.81 8.31 6.82
N PRO A 198 -14.68 7.56 6.89
CA PRO A 198 -14.27 6.65 5.81
C PRO A 198 -15.30 5.55 5.55
N ARG A 199 -15.61 5.31 4.27
CA ARG A 199 -16.61 4.34 3.82
C ARG A 199 -15.97 3.26 2.96
N VAL A 200 -16.57 2.07 2.95
CA VAL A 200 -16.17 0.99 2.04
C VAL A 200 -16.77 1.27 0.64
N PRO A 201 -15.98 1.19 -0.44
CA PRO A 201 -16.48 1.26 -1.81
C PRO A 201 -17.63 0.28 -2.09
N LYS A 202 -18.68 0.77 -2.77
CA LYS A 202 -19.84 -0.03 -3.22
C LYS A 202 -19.93 -0.16 -4.74
N SER A 203 -18.97 0.40 -5.47
CA SER A 203 -18.89 0.35 -6.92
C SER A 203 -17.43 0.40 -7.38
N PRO A 204 -17.13 -0.05 -8.62
CA PRO A 204 -15.79 0.06 -9.17
C PRO A 204 -15.26 1.51 -9.22
N GLY A 205 -16.11 2.48 -9.54
CA GLY A 205 -15.73 3.91 -9.52
C GLY A 205 -15.33 4.41 -8.13
N ALA A 206 -16.10 4.06 -7.09
CA ALA A 206 -15.75 4.39 -5.71
C ALA A 206 -14.45 3.69 -5.26
N MET A 207 -14.21 2.47 -5.74
CA MET A 207 -12.98 1.73 -5.47
C MET A 207 -11.78 2.39 -6.14
N MET A 208 -11.89 2.85 -7.39
CA MET A 208 -10.84 3.61 -8.06
C MET A 208 -10.49 4.90 -7.31
N LEU A 209 -11.51 5.62 -6.81
CA LEU A 209 -11.30 6.80 -5.97
C LEU A 209 -10.57 6.45 -4.67
N ALA A 210 -10.96 5.37 -3.99
CA ALA A 210 -10.29 4.89 -2.79
C ALA A 210 -8.81 4.58 -3.02
N LEU A 211 -8.51 3.88 -4.11
CA LEU A 211 -7.15 3.53 -4.50
C LEU A 211 -6.32 4.78 -4.81
N ARG A 212 -6.87 5.74 -5.55
CA ARG A 212 -6.19 7.00 -5.87
C ARG A 212 -5.90 7.84 -4.63
N GLN A 213 -6.84 7.91 -3.68
CA GLN A 213 -6.62 8.56 -2.39
C GLN A 213 -5.50 7.88 -1.60
N GLU A 214 -5.45 6.55 -1.59
CA GLU A 214 -4.41 5.81 -0.89
C GLU A 214 -3.03 6.00 -1.53
N VAL A 215 -2.92 5.96 -2.86
CA VAL A 215 -1.67 6.26 -3.58
C VAL A 215 -1.20 7.69 -3.31
N SER A 216 -2.12 8.66 -3.34
CA SER A 216 -1.80 10.05 -2.98
C SER A 216 -1.26 10.14 -1.55
N SER A 217 -1.88 9.41 -0.62
CA SER A 217 -1.44 9.41 0.77
C SER A 217 -0.10 8.70 0.99
N LEU A 218 0.17 7.60 0.29
CA LEU A 218 1.47 6.92 0.32
C LEU A 218 2.56 7.85 -0.19
N ARG A 219 2.31 8.52 -1.32
CA ARG A 219 3.19 9.54 -1.86
C ARG A 219 3.42 10.70 -0.89
N GLN A 220 2.37 11.18 -0.21
CA GLN A 220 2.51 12.22 0.81
C GLN A 220 3.39 11.76 1.97
N THR A 221 3.27 10.50 2.41
CA THR A 221 4.14 9.94 3.44
C THR A 221 5.62 9.96 3.03
N LEU A 222 5.94 9.74 1.75
CA LEU A 222 7.32 9.91 1.23
C LEU A 222 7.76 11.36 1.27
N LEU A 223 6.93 12.30 0.79
CA LEU A 223 7.23 13.74 0.83
C LEU A 223 7.51 14.23 2.26
N ASP A 224 6.71 13.76 3.22
CA ASP A 224 6.87 14.08 4.63
C ASP A 224 8.23 13.60 5.17
N MET A 225 8.75 12.46 4.69
CA MET A 225 10.07 11.94 5.03
C MET A 225 11.21 12.69 4.32
N ASP A 226 11.12 12.80 3.01
CA ASP A 226 12.08 13.45 2.12
C ASP A 226 11.45 13.67 0.74
N VAL A 227 11.52 14.90 0.22
CA VAL A 227 10.95 15.24 -1.10
C VAL A 227 11.54 14.42 -2.25
N SER A 228 12.79 13.96 -2.12
CA SER A 228 13.49 13.16 -3.13
C SER A 228 12.94 11.74 -3.21
N LEU A 229 12.39 11.19 -2.11
CA LEU A 229 11.81 9.85 -2.12
C LEU A 229 10.59 9.76 -3.03
N ALA A 230 9.77 10.81 -3.10
CA ALA A 230 8.62 10.83 -4.02
C ALA A 230 9.03 10.73 -5.49
N ARG A 231 10.24 11.17 -5.85
CA ARG A 231 10.78 11.07 -7.22
C ARG A 231 11.08 9.64 -7.65
N LEU A 232 11.23 8.71 -6.71
CA LEU A 232 11.36 7.28 -7.00
C LEU A 232 10.04 6.63 -7.43
N TRP A 233 8.93 7.36 -7.29
CA TRP A 233 7.60 6.96 -7.76
C TRP A 233 7.12 7.83 -8.93
N ASP A 234 7.34 9.13 -8.86
CA ASP A 234 6.86 10.09 -9.85
C ASP A 234 7.52 9.86 -11.22
N GLY A 235 6.71 9.85 -12.28
CA GLY A 235 7.13 9.60 -13.65
C GLY A 235 7.45 8.14 -13.98
N THR A 236 7.35 7.23 -13.01
CA THR A 236 7.65 5.80 -13.25
C THR A 236 6.57 5.12 -14.07
N PHE A 237 6.95 4.01 -14.72
CA PHE A 237 6.01 3.12 -15.40
C PHE A 237 4.87 2.67 -14.46
N PHE A 238 5.17 2.34 -13.21
CA PHE A 238 4.17 1.88 -12.24
C PHE A 238 3.15 2.96 -11.89
N GLN A 239 3.57 4.22 -11.73
CA GLN A 239 2.65 5.33 -11.53
C GLN A 239 1.74 5.52 -12.75
N GLN A 240 2.31 5.53 -13.95
CA GLN A 240 1.54 5.71 -15.18
C GLN A 240 0.54 4.56 -15.39
N ALA A 241 0.98 3.32 -15.21
CA ALA A 241 0.13 2.14 -15.26
C ALA A 241 -0.99 2.22 -14.23
N PHE A 242 -0.70 2.59 -12.98
CA PHE A 242 -1.72 2.78 -11.94
C PHE A 242 -2.77 3.82 -12.33
N LEU A 243 -2.34 4.98 -12.86
CA LEU A 243 -3.25 6.04 -13.27
C LEU A 243 -4.18 5.59 -14.42
N GLN A 244 -3.64 4.85 -15.39
CA GLN A 244 -4.42 4.31 -16.51
C GLN A 244 -5.40 3.21 -16.05
N LEU A 245 -4.92 2.27 -15.24
CA LEU A 245 -5.72 1.16 -14.71
C LEU A 245 -6.87 1.66 -13.83
N THR A 246 -6.66 2.74 -13.07
CA THR A 246 -7.71 3.35 -12.22
C THR A 246 -8.59 4.34 -12.99
N THR A 247 -8.94 4.01 -14.23
CA THR A 247 -9.97 4.68 -15.03
C THR A 247 -11.06 3.68 -15.41
N THR A 248 -12.26 4.19 -15.69
CA THR A 248 -13.37 3.37 -16.21
C THR A 248 -12.96 2.61 -17.48
N ASN A 249 -12.23 3.28 -18.38
CA ASN A 249 -11.71 2.66 -19.61
C ASN A 249 -10.69 1.55 -19.31
N GLY A 250 -9.79 1.77 -18.35
CA GLY A 250 -8.82 0.77 -17.92
C GLY A 250 -9.48 -0.50 -17.39
N LEU A 251 -10.53 -0.36 -16.58
CA LEU A 251 -11.31 -1.51 -16.12
C LEU A 251 -12.05 -2.22 -17.27
N TYR A 252 -12.79 -1.45 -18.09
CA TYR A 252 -13.61 -2.04 -19.16
C TYR A 252 -12.77 -2.70 -20.24
N TYR A 253 -11.59 -2.17 -20.52
CA TYR A 253 -10.67 -2.83 -21.42
C TYR A 253 -10.39 -4.27 -20.96
N TYR A 254 -10.08 -4.47 -19.67
CA TYR A 254 -9.87 -5.81 -19.13
C TYR A 254 -11.14 -6.66 -19.13
N MET A 255 -12.30 -6.10 -18.80
CA MET A 255 -13.56 -6.86 -18.76
C MET A 255 -14.02 -7.32 -20.15
N TYR A 256 -13.81 -6.53 -21.19
CA TYR A 256 -14.32 -6.83 -22.54
C TYR A 256 -13.26 -7.39 -23.50
N HIS A 257 -11.97 -7.23 -23.21
CA HIS A 257 -10.87 -7.63 -24.11
C HIS A 257 -9.92 -8.64 -23.47
N THR A 258 -10.36 -9.43 -22.49
CA THR A 258 -9.51 -10.38 -21.77
C THR A 258 -8.86 -11.44 -22.67
N ALA A 259 -9.47 -11.76 -23.83
CA ALA A 259 -8.86 -12.58 -24.88
C ALA A 259 -7.62 -11.93 -25.53
N ASP A 260 -7.47 -10.61 -25.42
CA ASP A 260 -6.43 -9.78 -26.05
C ASP A 260 -5.51 -9.07 -25.03
N SER A 261 -5.68 -9.38 -23.74
CA SER A 261 -4.98 -8.77 -22.59
C SER A 261 -3.44 -8.96 -22.59
N GLY A 262 -2.91 -9.76 -23.51
CA GLY A 262 -1.48 -9.84 -23.80
C GLY A 262 -0.84 -8.55 -24.33
N LYS A 263 -1.65 -7.58 -24.77
CA LYS A 263 -1.17 -6.29 -25.30
C LYS A 263 -0.94 -5.20 -24.24
N VAL A 264 -1.45 -5.35 -23.01
CA VAL A 264 -1.31 -4.32 -21.94
C VAL A 264 0.08 -4.34 -21.28
N LEU A 265 0.86 -5.41 -21.47
CA LEU A 265 2.23 -5.53 -20.96
C LEU A 265 3.28 -5.63 -22.07
N ARG A 266 2.89 -5.65 -23.36
CA ARG A 266 3.83 -5.30 -24.43
C ARG A 266 4.14 -3.82 -24.24
N PRO A 267 5.42 -3.41 -24.30
CA PRO A 267 5.83 -2.10 -23.83
C PRO A 267 4.95 -1.05 -24.50
N PHE A 268 4.35 -0.18 -23.68
CA PHE A 268 3.76 1.11 -24.04
C PHE A 268 4.83 2.03 -24.67
N ARG A 269 5.57 1.52 -25.66
CA ARG A 269 6.60 2.19 -26.45
C ARG A 269 6.04 2.66 -27.79
N GLU A 270 4.94 2.10 -28.30
CA GLU A 270 4.47 2.39 -29.67
C GLU A 270 2.95 2.55 -29.84
N THR A 271 2.15 2.59 -28.77
CA THR A 271 0.72 2.83 -28.93
C THR A 271 0.46 4.31 -29.11
N ARG A 272 0.27 4.74 -30.37
CA ARG A 272 -0.37 6.02 -30.69
C ARG A 272 -1.68 6.10 -29.91
N TYR A 273 -1.77 7.08 -29.02
CA TYR A 273 -2.90 7.28 -28.12
C TYR A 273 -4.20 7.35 -28.93
N LEU A 274 -5.17 6.49 -28.63
CA LEU A 274 -6.52 6.69 -29.12
C LEU A 274 -7.10 7.92 -28.41
N SER A 275 -7.44 8.92 -29.20
CA SER A 275 -8.14 10.12 -28.78
C SER A 275 -9.50 9.77 -28.15
N ILE A 276 -10.04 10.69 -27.34
CA ILE A 276 -11.38 10.55 -26.75
C ILE A 276 -12.45 10.30 -27.83
N ALA A 277 -12.24 10.78 -29.05
CA ALA A 277 -13.13 10.56 -30.20
C ALA A 277 -13.10 9.09 -30.68
N GLU A 278 -11.94 8.44 -30.68
CA GLU A 278 -11.79 7.05 -31.11
C GLU A 278 -12.36 6.06 -30.08
N LEU A 279 -12.30 6.39 -28.79
CA LEU A 279 -12.95 5.63 -27.71
C LEU A 279 -14.47 5.79 -27.68
N GLN A 280 -15.01 6.89 -28.22
CA GLN A 280 -16.45 7.09 -28.38
C GLN A 280 -17.01 6.34 -29.60
N ALA A 281 -16.17 6.08 -30.62
CA ALA A 281 -16.53 5.31 -31.80
C ALA A 281 -16.62 3.79 -31.55
N SER A 282 -16.01 3.27 -30.48
CA SER A 282 -15.98 1.83 -30.16
C SER A 282 -17.19 1.32 -29.35
N GLY A 283 -18.27 2.10 -29.24
CA GLY A 283 -19.53 1.64 -28.65
C GLY A 283 -19.53 1.44 -27.12
N VAL A 284 -18.57 2.00 -26.39
CA VAL A 284 -18.51 1.90 -24.92
C VAL A 284 -19.63 2.74 -24.28
N PRO A 285 -20.53 2.15 -23.46
CA PRO A 285 -21.62 2.89 -22.83
C PRO A 285 -21.10 3.94 -21.84
N ARG A 286 -21.68 5.14 -21.85
CA ARG A 286 -21.50 6.13 -20.78
C ARG A 286 -22.25 5.68 -19.53
N LEU A 287 -21.59 5.71 -18.38
CA LEU A 287 -22.27 5.67 -17.09
C LEU A 287 -22.37 7.07 -16.50
N VAL A 288 -23.58 7.42 -16.10
CA VAL A 288 -23.93 8.48 -15.15
C VAL A 288 -23.46 8.08 -13.75
#